data_AF-A0AAN0MDR8-F1
#
_entry.id   AF-A0AAN0MDR8-F1
#
_cell.length_a   1.000
_cell.length_b   1.000
_cell.length_c   1.000
_cell.angle_alpha   90.00
_cell.angle_beta   90.00
_cell.angle_gamma   90.00
#
_symmetry.space_group_name_H-M   'P 1'
#
loop_
_entity.id
_entity.type
_entity.pdbx_description
1 polymer ?
#
loop_
_entity_poly.entity_id
_entity_poly.type
_entity_poly.pdbx_seq_one_letter_code
_entity_poly.pdbx_strand_id
1 'polypeptide(L)'
;MRLTSFTLALAVCASPALAVDDCLIGTWQADLAGLADIMAGQMNGTATPVGGSVTMQITPDGVASMNVNNMVINVVVPNAPAMDVGVNGVSSGNFTAEGGRWTVATSSYNLVGSANVMGQTMTIPFDSSTGMMGGGSGTYDCSSSAVTFQTDGPNPTMPPSWTRAG
;
A
#
# COMPACT_ATOMS: atom_id res chain seq x y z
N MET A 1 -25.00 18.82 58.83
CA MET A 1 -23.98 17.99 58.17
C MET A 1 -24.43 17.76 56.74
N ARG A 2 -23.89 18.49 55.76
CA ARG A 2 -24.27 18.40 54.34
C ARG A 2 -23.19 17.60 53.62
N LEU A 3 -23.52 16.42 53.12
CA LEU A 3 -22.65 15.59 52.29
C LEU A 3 -22.82 16.05 50.83
N THR A 4 -21.78 16.69 50.29
CA THR A 4 -21.69 17.07 48.89
C THR A 4 -21.22 15.85 48.10
N SER A 5 -22.12 15.26 47.31
CA SER A 5 -21.77 14.20 46.36
C SER A 5 -20.93 14.78 45.22
N PHE A 6 -19.66 14.38 45.14
CA PHE A 6 -18.78 14.64 44.00
C PHE A 6 -19.00 13.54 42.94
N THR A 7 -19.72 13.85 41.87
CA THR A 7 -19.85 12.96 40.71
C THR A 7 -18.65 13.21 39.79
N LEU A 8 -17.70 12.28 39.79
CA LEU A 8 -16.55 12.29 38.87
C LEU A 8 -16.99 11.69 37.53
N ALA A 9 -17.23 12.53 36.52
CA ALA A 9 -17.49 12.07 35.16
C ALA A 9 -16.17 11.69 34.49
N LEU A 10 -15.90 10.39 34.35
CA LEU A 10 -14.84 9.90 33.45
C LEU A 10 -15.28 10.13 32.00
N ALA A 11 -14.70 11.13 31.35
CA ALA A 11 -14.75 11.26 29.90
C ALA A 11 -13.81 10.21 29.29
N VAL A 12 -14.37 9.07 28.87
CA VAL A 12 -13.66 8.13 28.01
C VAL A 12 -13.57 8.78 26.63
N CYS A 13 -12.41 9.35 26.29
CA CYS A 13 -12.10 9.72 24.92
C CYS A 13 -12.00 8.45 24.09
N ALA A 14 -13.14 7.98 23.56
CA ALA A 14 -13.12 7.00 22.49
C ALA A 14 -12.58 7.72 21.25
N SER A 15 -11.33 7.47 20.90
CA SER A 15 -10.84 7.78 19.56
C SER A 15 -11.79 7.11 18.56
N PRO A 16 -12.21 7.79 17.48
CA PRO A 16 -12.97 7.11 16.44
C PRO A 16 -12.10 5.97 15.93
N ALA A 17 -12.49 4.74 16.23
CA ALA A 17 -11.91 3.59 15.55
C ALA A 17 -12.14 3.82 14.06
N LEU A 18 -11.08 3.83 13.27
CA LEU A 18 -11.22 3.89 11.82
C LEU A 18 -12.01 2.64 11.41
N ALA A 19 -13.16 2.85 10.77
CA ALA A 19 -14.00 1.75 10.32
C ALA A 19 -13.23 0.98 9.25
N VAL A 20 -12.82 -0.25 9.57
CA VAL A 20 -12.22 -1.21 8.64
C VAL A 20 -13.03 -2.48 8.71
N ASP A 21 -13.62 -2.89 7.59
CA ASP A 21 -14.38 -4.14 7.52
C ASP A 21 -13.48 -5.34 7.86
N ASP A 22 -13.98 -6.26 8.69
CA ASP A 22 -13.22 -7.38 9.26
C ASP A 22 -12.49 -8.24 8.23
N CYS A 23 -13.08 -8.38 7.05
CA CYS A 23 -12.50 -9.14 5.94
C CYS A 23 -11.14 -8.61 5.49
N LEU A 24 -10.84 -7.31 5.68
CA LEU A 24 -9.60 -6.65 5.29
C LEU A 24 -8.52 -6.74 6.36
N ILE A 25 -8.89 -7.01 7.60
CA ILE A 25 -7.94 -7.11 8.71
C ILE A 25 -7.06 -8.35 8.51
N GLY A 26 -5.75 -8.15 8.49
CA GLY A 26 -4.79 -9.23 8.28
C GLY A 26 -3.55 -8.81 7.52
N THR A 27 -2.81 -9.81 7.04
CA THR A 27 -1.67 -9.62 6.13
C THR A 27 -2.03 -10.15 4.76
N TRP A 28 -1.67 -9.38 3.75
CA TRP A 28 -1.98 -9.60 2.34
C TRP A 28 -0.71 -9.55 1.53
N GLN A 29 -0.62 -10.38 0.49
CA GLN A 29 0.45 -10.36 -0.49
C GLN A 29 -0.10 -9.88 -1.83
N ALA A 30 0.57 -8.90 -2.44
CA ALA A 30 0.16 -8.35 -3.71
C ALA A 30 0.38 -9.35 -4.84
N ASP A 31 -0.51 -9.32 -5.83
CA ASP A 31 -0.18 -9.83 -7.17
C ASP A 31 0.82 -8.87 -7.85
N LEU A 32 2.04 -9.36 -8.06
CA LEU A 32 3.11 -8.57 -8.66
C LEU A 32 2.87 -8.27 -10.15
N ALA A 33 2.02 -9.03 -10.84
CA ALA A 33 1.66 -8.73 -12.23
C ALA A 33 0.83 -7.43 -12.30
N GLY A 34 -0.21 -7.32 -11.46
CA GLY A 34 -1.03 -6.11 -11.38
C GLY A 34 -0.21 -4.88 -10.95
N LEU A 35 0.80 -5.08 -10.10
CA LEU A 35 1.72 -4.01 -9.73
C LEU A 35 2.66 -3.60 -10.89
N ALA A 36 3.17 -4.57 -11.64
CA ALA A 36 3.98 -4.29 -12.83
C ALA A 36 3.18 -3.48 -13.85
N ASP A 37 1.90 -3.79 -14.07
CA ASP A 37 1.03 -3.02 -14.96
C ASP A 37 0.90 -1.54 -14.55
N ILE A 38 0.80 -1.27 -13.25
CA ILE A 38 0.79 0.11 -12.70
C ILE A 38 2.09 0.83 -13.08
N MET A 39 3.24 0.20 -12.83
CA MET A 39 4.55 0.79 -13.13
C MET A 39 4.78 0.98 -14.62
N ALA A 40 4.36 0.02 -15.45
CA ALA A 40 4.39 0.10 -16.90
C ALA A 40 3.62 1.34 -17.40
N GLY A 41 2.42 1.56 -16.87
CA GLY A 41 1.60 2.74 -17.19
C GLY A 41 2.29 4.05 -16.81
N GLN A 42 2.90 4.11 -15.62
CA GLN A 42 3.62 5.31 -15.16
C GLN A 42 4.89 5.62 -15.97
N MET A 43 5.59 4.58 -16.45
CA MET A 43 6.84 4.70 -17.19
C MET A 43 6.64 4.78 -18.71
N ASN A 44 5.40 4.72 -19.20
CA ASN A 44 5.06 4.64 -20.62
C ASN A 44 5.83 3.50 -21.33
N GLY A 45 5.82 2.31 -20.71
CA GLY A 45 6.56 1.14 -21.17
C GLY A 45 5.83 -0.16 -20.86
N THR A 46 6.59 -1.25 -20.79
CA THR A 46 6.13 -2.54 -20.26
C THR A 46 6.96 -2.91 -19.04
N ALA A 47 6.35 -3.65 -18.12
CA ALA A 47 7.00 -4.11 -16.91
C ALA A 47 6.57 -5.55 -16.62
N THR A 48 7.50 -6.38 -16.17
CA THR A 48 7.23 -7.77 -15.79
C THR A 48 7.88 -8.10 -14.45
N PRO A 49 7.17 -8.76 -13.52
CA PRO A 49 7.75 -9.12 -12.24
C PRO A 49 8.79 -10.23 -12.42
N VAL A 50 9.95 -10.05 -11.80
CA VAL A 50 11.07 -11.02 -11.81
C VAL A 50 11.14 -11.76 -10.48
N GLY A 51 10.89 -11.07 -9.36
CA GLY A 51 10.94 -11.68 -8.03
C GLY A 51 10.64 -10.72 -6.88
N GLY A 52 10.82 -11.25 -5.67
CA GLY A 52 10.53 -10.55 -4.41
C GLY A 52 9.08 -10.66 -3.98
N SER A 53 8.68 -9.80 -3.04
CA SER A 53 7.32 -9.79 -2.51
C SER A 53 6.91 -8.41 -2.02
N VAL A 54 5.62 -8.10 -2.16
CA VAL A 54 4.99 -6.94 -1.55
C VAL A 54 3.90 -7.44 -0.62
N THR A 55 3.98 -7.03 0.64
CA THR A 55 3.01 -7.41 1.67
C THR A 55 2.38 -6.17 2.28
N MET A 56 1.10 -6.26 2.63
CA MET A 56 0.35 -5.22 3.31
C MET A 56 -0.30 -5.80 4.57
N GLN A 57 -0.06 -5.20 5.71
CA GLN A 57 -0.76 -5.50 6.95
C GLN A 57 -1.77 -4.39 7.24
N ILE A 58 -3.01 -4.77 7.52
CA ILE A 58 -4.08 -3.87 7.98
C ILE A 58 -4.52 -4.34 9.36
N THR A 59 -4.44 -3.45 10.33
CA THR A 59 -4.83 -3.72 11.73
C THR A 59 -6.27 -3.25 12.00
N PRO A 60 -6.92 -3.75 13.08
CA PRO A 60 -8.29 -3.36 13.44
C PRO A 60 -8.47 -1.87 13.77
N ASP A 61 -7.41 -1.18 14.16
CA ASP A 61 -7.40 0.26 14.43
C ASP A 61 -7.18 1.11 13.18
N GLY A 62 -7.13 0.49 12.00
CA GLY A 62 -6.96 1.16 10.71
C GLY A 62 -5.54 1.63 10.45
N VAL A 63 -4.53 1.00 11.05
CA VAL A 63 -3.14 1.20 10.64
C VAL A 63 -2.83 0.23 9.51
N ALA A 64 -2.38 0.78 8.37
CA ALA A 64 -1.86 -0.01 7.26
C ALA A 64 -0.35 0.15 7.17
N SER A 65 0.36 -0.96 7.00
CA SER A 65 1.80 -0.97 6.69
C SER A 65 2.05 -1.84 5.47
N MET A 66 2.82 -1.32 4.53
CA MET A 66 3.33 -2.07 3.40
C MET A 66 4.81 -2.33 3.57
N ASN A 67 5.22 -3.55 3.26
CA ASN A 67 6.62 -3.96 3.19
C ASN A 67 6.92 -4.51 1.81
N VAL A 68 7.87 -3.87 1.13
CA VAL A 68 8.40 -4.28 -0.18
C VAL A 68 9.76 -4.94 0.08
N ASN A 69 9.82 -6.25 -0.15
CA ASN A 69 11.01 -7.05 0.12
C ASN A 69 11.60 -7.59 -1.18
N ASN A 70 12.75 -7.02 -1.54
CA ASN A 70 13.57 -7.36 -2.70
C ASN A 70 12.75 -7.55 -3.99
N MET A 71 11.76 -6.67 -4.19
CA MET A 71 10.94 -6.71 -5.39
C MET A 71 11.80 -6.36 -6.59
N VAL A 72 11.77 -7.17 -7.63
CA VAL A 72 12.49 -6.90 -8.88
C VAL A 72 11.49 -6.93 -10.02
N ILE A 73 11.51 -5.88 -10.83
CA ILE A 73 10.66 -5.73 -12.01
C ILE A 73 11.57 -5.44 -13.20
N ASN A 74 11.44 -6.22 -14.26
CA ASN A 74 12.08 -5.93 -15.53
C ASN A 74 11.23 -4.91 -16.29
N VAL A 75 11.82 -3.77 -16.61
CA VAL A 75 11.15 -2.67 -17.30
C VAL A 75 11.75 -2.47 -18.68
N VAL A 76 10.87 -2.27 -19.66
CA VAL A 76 11.23 -1.93 -21.04
C VAL A 76 10.51 -0.64 -21.42
N VAL A 77 11.27 0.41 -21.71
CA VAL A 77 10.74 1.69 -22.20
C VAL A 77 11.28 2.01 -23.59
N PRO A 78 10.58 2.79 -24.42
CA PRO A 78 11.06 3.15 -25.75
C PRO A 78 12.43 3.83 -25.72
N ASN A 79 13.32 3.44 -26.64
CA ASN A 79 14.67 3.99 -26.78
C ASN A 79 15.64 3.76 -25.61
N ALA A 80 15.33 2.83 -24.70
CA ALA A 80 16.27 2.38 -23.67
C ALA A 80 16.41 0.84 -23.69
N PRO A 81 17.57 0.29 -23.30
CA PRO A 81 17.68 -1.13 -23.02
C PRO A 81 16.74 -1.56 -21.88
N ALA A 82 16.31 -2.83 -21.91
CA ALA A 82 15.60 -3.42 -20.78
C ALA A 82 16.46 -3.36 -19.52
N MET A 83 15.82 -3.09 -18.38
CA MET A 83 16.52 -2.91 -17.11
C MET A 83 15.73 -3.53 -15.95
N ASP A 84 16.46 -4.14 -15.02
CA ASP A 84 15.88 -4.64 -13.77
C ASP A 84 15.89 -3.52 -12.73
N VAL A 85 14.70 -3.22 -12.21
CA VAL A 85 14.48 -2.26 -11.14
C VAL A 85 14.15 -3.03 -9.87
N GLY A 86 15.07 -2.99 -8.92
CA GLY A 86 14.89 -3.50 -7.56
C GLY A 86 14.26 -2.43 -6.66
N VAL A 87 13.24 -2.79 -5.89
CA VAL A 87 12.58 -1.90 -4.92
C VAL A 87 12.59 -2.57 -3.55
N ASN A 88 12.93 -1.79 -2.53
CA ASN A 88 12.91 -2.21 -1.15
C ASN A 88 12.35 -1.09 -0.27
N GLY A 89 11.71 -1.47 0.83
CA GLY A 89 11.41 -0.55 1.91
C GLY A 89 10.00 -0.72 2.47
N VAL A 90 9.55 0.31 3.17
CA VAL A 90 8.29 0.30 3.90
C VAL A 90 7.51 1.59 3.70
N SER A 91 6.19 1.49 3.73
CA SER A 91 5.30 2.63 3.92
C SER A 91 4.26 2.31 4.98
N SER A 92 3.76 3.33 5.67
CA SER A 92 2.71 3.17 6.66
C SER A 92 1.77 4.36 6.66
N GLY A 93 0.51 4.11 7.01
CA GLY A 93 -0.54 5.12 6.95
C GLY A 93 -1.78 4.71 7.72
N ASN A 94 -2.75 5.60 7.70
CA ASN A 94 -4.09 5.34 8.18
C ASN A 94 -4.94 4.82 7.00
N PHE A 95 -5.69 3.76 7.24
CA PHE A 95 -6.53 3.07 6.30
C PHE A 95 -7.94 3.01 6.86
N THR A 96 -8.89 3.51 6.08
CA THR A 96 -10.31 3.45 6.38
C THR A 96 -10.97 2.64 5.28
N ALA A 97 -11.83 1.70 5.63
CA ALA A 97 -12.56 0.91 4.67
C ALA A 97 -13.92 0.45 5.20
N GLU A 98 -14.99 1.06 4.71
CA GLU A 98 -16.36 0.79 5.15
C GLU A 98 -17.30 0.82 3.94
N GLY A 99 -18.26 -0.11 3.90
CA GLY A 99 -19.30 -0.13 2.87
C GLY A 99 -18.75 -0.30 1.45
N GLY A 100 -17.67 -1.07 1.29
CA GLY A 100 -17.02 -1.33 -0.01
C GLY A 100 -16.20 -0.16 -0.55
N ARG A 101 -15.96 0.91 0.24
CA ARG A 101 -15.07 2.02 -0.13
C ARG A 101 -13.86 2.07 0.79
N TRP A 102 -12.69 2.38 0.23
CA TRP A 102 -11.46 2.53 1.00
C TRP A 102 -10.81 3.89 0.77
N THR A 103 -10.05 4.33 1.77
CA THR A 103 -9.10 5.45 1.68
C THR A 103 -7.83 5.08 2.43
N VAL A 104 -6.68 5.54 1.93
CA VAL A 104 -5.40 5.42 2.63
C VAL A 104 -4.70 6.77 2.62
N ALA A 105 -4.25 7.18 3.80
CA ALA A 105 -3.46 8.39 4.02
C ALA A 105 -2.09 7.98 4.58
N THR A 106 -1.06 8.14 3.75
CA THR A 106 0.31 7.72 4.08
C THR A 106 0.96 8.72 5.04
N SER A 107 1.48 8.21 6.15
CA SER A 107 2.13 8.99 7.22
C SER A 107 3.65 8.84 7.22
N SER A 108 4.15 7.68 6.79
CA SER A 108 5.57 7.39 6.62
C SER A 108 5.80 6.71 5.28
N TYR A 109 6.87 7.11 4.60
CA TYR A 109 7.22 6.59 3.30
C TYR A 109 8.73 6.47 3.16
N ASN A 110 9.21 5.25 2.99
CA ASN A 110 10.62 4.97 2.77
C ASN A 110 10.75 3.79 1.80
N LEU A 111 10.54 4.06 0.51
CA LEU A 111 10.84 3.14 -0.57
C LEU A 111 12.05 3.63 -1.35
N VAL A 112 12.99 2.71 -1.59
CA VAL A 112 14.19 2.96 -2.37
C VAL A 112 14.17 2.03 -3.58
N GLY A 113 14.11 2.63 -4.76
CA GLY A 113 14.37 1.95 -6.01
C GLY A 113 15.85 1.91 -6.31
N SER A 114 16.27 0.88 -7.03
CA SER A 114 17.62 0.73 -7.54
C SER A 114 17.54 0.07 -8.91
N ALA A 115 18.37 0.50 -9.84
CA ALA A 115 18.46 -0.13 -11.15
C ALA A 115 19.91 -0.21 -11.59
N ASN A 116 20.26 -1.28 -12.31
CA ASN A 116 21.58 -1.38 -12.95
C ASN A 116 21.48 -0.90 -14.40
N VAL A 117 22.09 0.23 -14.70
CA VAL A 117 22.14 0.81 -16.05
C VAL A 117 23.59 0.82 -16.49
N MET A 118 23.91 -0.01 -17.50
CA MET A 118 25.25 -0.10 -18.10
C MET A 118 26.37 -0.37 -17.09
N GLY A 119 26.09 -1.20 -16.07
CA GLY A 119 27.07 -1.57 -15.04
C GLY A 119 27.17 -0.60 -13.87
N GLN A 120 26.34 0.45 -13.83
CA GLN A 120 26.25 1.39 -12.71
C GLN A 120 24.92 1.23 -11.98
N THR A 121 24.97 1.17 -10.64
CA THR A 121 23.77 1.17 -9.80
C THR A 121 23.27 2.60 -9.63
N MET A 122 22.09 2.87 -10.15
CA MET A 122 21.36 4.11 -9.93
C MET A 122 20.34 3.93 -8.81
N THR A 123 20.27 4.88 -7.88
CA THR A 123 19.19 4.93 -6.88
C THR A 123 18.04 5.76 -7.43
N ILE A 124 16.83 5.23 -7.34
CA ILE A 124 15.59 5.87 -7.78
C ILE A 124 14.81 6.22 -6.50
N PRO A 125 14.75 7.51 -6.11
CA PRO A 125 13.94 7.91 -4.97
C PRO A 125 12.46 7.80 -5.34
N PHE A 126 11.69 7.12 -4.49
CA PHE A 126 10.23 7.19 -4.54
C PHE A 126 9.73 8.16 -3.47
N ASP A 127 8.73 8.95 -3.82
CA ASP A 127 7.97 9.74 -2.86
C ASP A 127 6.54 9.23 -2.74
N SER A 128 5.83 9.67 -1.71
CA SER A 128 4.43 9.30 -1.51
C SER A 128 3.47 9.91 -2.54
N SER A 129 3.92 10.78 -3.44
CA SER A 129 3.03 11.33 -4.49
C SER A 129 2.99 10.45 -5.74
N THR A 130 4.06 9.68 -5.97
CA THR A 130 4.26 8.88 -7.19
C THR A 130 4.45 7.39 -6.90
N GLY A 131 4.87 7.04 -5.70
CA GLY A 131 5.17 5.66 -5.35
C GLY A 131 3.97 4.84 -4.88
N MET A 132 4.15 3.52 -4.91
CA MET A 132 3.17 2.54 -4.41
C MET A 132 2.72 2.87 -2.99
N MET A 133 1.43 2.80 -2.70
CA MET A 133 0.84 3.22 -1.41
C MET A 133 1.20 4.65 -1.01
N GLY A 134 1.35 5.55 -1.96
CA GLY A 134 1.48 6.98 -1.69
C GLY A 134 0.26 7.61 -1.01
N GLY A 135 -0.85 6.88 -0.97
CA GLY A 135 -2.17 7.39 -0.64
C GLY A 135 -3.16 6.97 -1.71
N GLY A 136 -4.45 7.19 -1.48
CA GLY A 136 -5.47 6.94 -2.49
C GLY A 136 -6.84 6.70 -1.90
N SER A 137 -7.81 6.53 -2.78
CA SER A 137 -9.16 6.09 -2.45
C SER A 137 -9.69 5.19 -3.54
N GLY A 138 -10.78 4.48 -3.23
CA GLY A 138 -11.44 3.66 -4.23
C GLY A 138 -12.52 2.77 -3.67
N THR A 139 -12.81 1.70 -4.40
CA THR A 139 -13.70 0.62 -3.97
C THR A 139 -12.92 -0.67 -3.76
N TYR A 140 -13.48 -1.58 -2.98
CA TYR A 140 -12.91 -2.89 -2.77
C TYR A 140 -13.98 -3.97 -2.69
N ASP A 141 -13.55 -5.19 -2.96
CA ASP A 141 -14.28 -6.43 -2.64
C ASP A 141 -13.32 -7.36 -1.90
N CYS A 142 -13.81 -8.04 -0.87
CA CYS A 142 -13.00 -8.82 0.03
C CYS A 142 -13.67 -10.15 0.39
N SER A 143 -12.83 -11.15 0.58
CA SER A 143 -13.17 -12.46 1.12
C SER A 143 -12.14 -12.83 2.20
N SER A 144 -12.28 -14.00 2.81
CA SER A 144 -11.29 -14.50 3.78
C SER A 144 -9.91 -14.77 3.16
N SER A 145 -9.81 -14.95 1.83
CA SER A 145 -8.57 -15.35 1.16
C SER A 145 -8.04 -14.37 0.13
N ALA A 146 -8.86 -13.43 -0.34
CA ALA A 146 -8.48 -12.46 -1.36
C ALA A 146 -9.16 -11.12 -1.15
N VAL A 147 -8.47 -10.05 -1.55
CA VAL A 147 -9.04 -8.71 -1.67
C VAL A 147 -8.68 -8.12 -3.03
N THR A 148 -9.66 -7.47 -3.64
CA THR A 148 -9.50 -6.71 -4.87
C THR A 148 -9.75 -5.24 -4.57
N PHE A 149 -8.83 -4.37 -4.94
CA PHE A 149 -8.98 -2.92 -4.89
C PHE A 149 -9.13 -2.35 -6.29
N GLN A 150 -10.04 -1.39 -6.44
CA GLN A 150 -10.12 -0.52 -7.58
C GLN A 150 -9.79 0.89 -7.10
N THR A 151 -8.75 1.51 -7.67
CA THR A 151 -8.33 2.87 -7.29
C THR A 151 -9.10 3.92 -8.10
N ASP A 152 -9.52 4.99 -7.43
CA ASP A 152 -10.12 6.16 -8.08
C ASP A 152 -9.04 6.97 -8.84
N GLY A 153 -9.35 7.39 -10.07
CA GLY A 153 -8.48 8.24 -10.88
C GLY A 153 -7.53 7.50 -11.82
N PRO A 154 -6.75 8.24 -12.64
CA PRO A 154 -5.96 7.66 -13.74
C PRO A 154 -4.63 7.03 -13.30
N ASN A 155 -4.15 7.32 -12.09
CA ASN A 155 -2.83 6.92 -11.60
C ASN A 155 -2.98 6.01 -10.37
N PRO A 156 -3.27 4.71 -10.55
CA PRO A 156 -3.40 3.78 -9.44
C PRO A 156 -2.10 3.67 -8.64
N THR A 157 -2.20 3.64 -7.32
CA THR A 157 -1.07 3.50 -6.37
C THR A 157 -1.18 2.21 -5.54
N MET A 158 -2.33 1.55 -5.57
CA MET A 158 -2.63 0.29 -4.90
C MET A 158 -2.70 -0.83 -5.95
N PRO A 159 -1.89 -1.89 -5.83
CA PRO A 159 -2.09 -3.12 -6.60
C PRO A 159 -3.55 -3.59 -6.56
N PRO A 160 -4.12 -4.02 -7.70
CA PRO A 160 -5.54 -4.34 -7.76
C PRO A 160 -5.90 -5.62 -7.04
N SER A 161 -4.99 -6.60 -6.99
CA SER A 161 -5.30 -7.95 -6.49
C SER A 161 -4.34 -8.36 -5.39
N TRP A 162 -4.89 -8.97 -4.35
CA TRP A 162 -4.14 -9.44 -3.19
C TRP A 162 -4.68 -10.78 -2.71
N THR A 163 -3.78 -11.58 -2.15
CA THR A 163 -4.10 -12.85 -1.52
C THR A 163 -3.67 -12.83 -0.06
N ARG A 164 -4.31 -13.64 0.79
CA ARG A 164 -3.94 -13.71 2.21
C ARG A 164 -2.50 -14.23 2.33
N ALA A 165 -1.66 -13.50 3.06
CA ALA A 165 -0.32 -13.96 3.41
C ALA A 165 -0.41 -14.83 4.66
N GLY A 166 -0.06 -16.11 4.54
CA GLY A 166 -0.12 -17.11 5.61
C GLY A 166 0.65 -18.37 5.25
#